data_AF-A0A2V1IM94-F1
#
_entry.id   AF-A0A2V1IM94-F1
#
_cell.length_a   1.000
_cell.length_b   1.000
_cell.length_c   1.000
_cell.angle_alpha   90.00
_cell.angle_beta   90.00
_cell.angle_gamma   90.00
#
_symmetry.space_group_name_H-M   'P 1'
#
loop_
_entity.id
_entity.type
_entity.pdbx_description
1 polymer ?
#
loop_
_entity_poly.entity_id
_entity_poly.type
_entity_poly.pdbx_seq_one_letter_code
_entity_poly.pdbx_strand_id
1 'polypeptide(L)'
;MKQQNINPFSSISLKLTADAIEWLSGTTTDNDGNEIRNIDIFTGLLKEMRTAAGYDGTYRRPLNLKPGQAQFSEIGLAERWKLGRKKMHNILSRMEAVGLVEIYNSRIGSVITFSCVTGWETPDKPIDDSEINDR
;
A
#
# COMPACT_ATOMS: atom_id res chain seq x y z
N MET A 1 11.19 -16.43 0.19
CA MET A 1 11.20 -15.73 1.49
C MET A 1 9.76 -15.50 1.92
N LYS A 2 9.36 -16.01 3.09
CA LYS A 2 8.04 -15.74 3.67
C LYS A 2 8.12 -14.36 4.31
N GLN A 3 7.54 -13.34 3.68
CA GLN A 3 7.38 -12.04 4.29
C GLN A 3 6.44 -12.23 5.48
N GLN A 4 6.99 -12.23 6.70
CA GLN A 4 6.16 -12.26 7.89
C GLN A 4 5.30 -10.99 7.85
N ASN A 5 3.99 -11.18 7.95
CA ASN A 5 2.96 -10.16 7.74
C ASN A 5 2.90 -9.27 9.00
N ILE A 6 4.00 -8.58 9.30
CA ILE A 6 4.12 -7.67 10.43
C ILE A 6 3.56 -6.34 9.95
N ASN A 7 2.46 -5.91 10.57
CA ASN A 7 1.88 -4.60 10.29
C ASN A 7 2.88 -3.52 10.75
N PRO A 8 3.23 -2.52 9.91
CA PRO A 8 4.24 -1.53 10.29
C PRO A 8 3.79 -0.59 11.43
N PHE A 9 2.54 -0.70 11.89
CA PHE A 9 1.94 0.08 12.96
C PHE A 9 1.05 -0.83 13.84
N SER A 10 0.94 -0.48 15.12
CA SER A 10 -0.01 -1.08 16.07
C SER A 10 -1.41 -0.46 15.94
N SER A 11 -1.48 0.84 15.63
CA SER A 11 -2.71 1.58 15.39
C SER A 11 -2.51 2.63 14.29
N ILE A 12 -3.60 3.01 13.59
CA ILE A 12 -3.59 4.06 12.57
C ILE A 12 -4.86 4.90 12.65
N SER A 13 -4.70 6.21 12.47
CA SER A 13 -5.80 7.18 12.36
C SER A 13 -6.02 7.55 10.90
N LEU A 14 -7.26 7.41 10.44
CA LEU A 14 -7.67 7.71 9.08
C LEU A 14 -8.74 8.81 9.06
N LYS A 15 -8.57 9.79 8.18
CA LYS A 15 -9.60 10.77 7.79
C LYS A 15 -10.17 10.36 6.44
N LEU A 16 -11.42 9.88 6.44
CA LEU A 16 -12.09 9.38 5.24
C LEU A 16 -13.19 10.35 4.79
N THR A 17 -13.32 10.51 3.47
CA THR A 17 -14.49 11.14 2.84
C THR A 17 -15.66 10.15 2.80
N ALA A 18 -16.88 10.63 2.58
CA ALA A 18 -18.04 9.75 2.37
C ALA A 18 -17.80 8.81 1.18
N ASP A 19 -17.32 9.34 0.06
CA ASP A 19 -16.97 8.57 -1.14
C ASP A 19 -15.89 7.50 -0.87
N ALA A 20 -14.92 7.79 -0.01
CA ALA A 20 -13.91 6.80 0.38
C ALA A 20 -14.53 5.66 1.19
N ILE A 21 -15.44 5.97 2.12
CA ILE A 21 -16.16 4.96 2.90
C ILE A 21 -17.00 4.06 1.98
N GLU A 22 -17.77 4.66 1.07
CA GLU A 22 -18.57 3.91 0.09
C GLU A 22 -17.69 3.03 -0.79
N TRP A 23 -16.59 3.58 -1.30
CA TRP A 23 -15.69 2.82 -2.17
C TRP A 23 -15.01 1.66 -1.43
N LEU A 24 -14.52 1.87 -0.21
CA LEU A 24 -13.89 0.82 0.61
C LEU A 24 -14.86 -0.30 0.99
N SER A 25 -16.15 0.03 1.13
CA SER A 25 -17.23 -0.94 1.42
C SER A 25 -17.63 -1.76 0.20
N GLY A 26 -17.21 -1.35 -0.99
CA GLY A 26 -17.47 -2.06 -2.23
C GLY A 26 -16.48 -3.18 -2.52
N THR A 27 -16.73 -3.86 -3.64
CA THR A 27 -15.92 -4.96 -4.12
C THR A 27 -15.51 -4.76 -5.58
N THR A 28 -14.49 -5.50 -6.00
CA THR A 28 -14.10 -5.67 -7.39
C THR A 28 -13.97 -7.17 -7.68
N THR A 29 -13.61 -7.53 -8.91
CA THR A 29 -13.40 -8.92 -9.29
C THR A 29 -11.99 -9.13 -9.83
N ASP A 30 -11.36 -10.25 -9.49
CA ASP A 30 -10.11 -10.66 -10.13
C ASP A 30 -10.32 -11.14 -11.57
N ASN A 31 -9.26 -11.59 -12.24
CA ASN A 31 -9.34 -12.12 -13.60
C ASN A 31 -10.10 -13.46 -13.69
N ASP A 32 -10.20 -14.20 -12.59
CA ASP A 32 -10.92 -15.48 -12.49
C ASP A 32 -12.41 -15.26 -12.12
N GLY A 33 -12.82 -14.01 -11.88
CA GLY A 33 -14.17 -13.64 -11.48
C GLY A 33 -14.44 -13.72 -9.97
N ASN A 34 -13.41 -13.98 -9.16
CA ASN A 34 -13.56 -14.00 -7.70
C ASN A 34 -13.69 -12.57 -7.18
N GLU A 35 -14.57 -12.40 -6.18
CA GLU A 35 -14.73 -11.12 -5.51
C GLU A 35 -13.50 -10.78 -4.64
N ILE A 36 -13.05 -9.53 -4.74
CA ILE A 36 -12.03 -8.93 -3.87
C ILE A 36 -12.64 -7.69 -3.22
N ARG A 37 -12.56 -7.58 -1.89
CA ARG A 37 -13.02 -6.38 -1.19
C ARG A 37 -12.03 -5.24 -1.41
N ASN A 38 -12.52 -4.04 -1.70
CA ASN A 38 -11.64 -2.88 -1.96
C ASN A 38 -10.76 -2.53 -0.75
N ILE A 39 -11.28 -2.73 0.46
CA ILE A 39 -10.53 -2.57 1.71
C ILE A 39 -9.32 -3.51 1.82
N ASP A 40 -9.38 -4.71 1.25
CA ASP A 40 -8.25 -5.66 1.28
C ASP A 40 -7.11 -5.15 0.39
N ILE A 41 -7.43 -4.56 -0.77
CA ILE A 41 -6.44 -3.94 -1.66
C ILE A 41 -5.81 -2.73 -0.98
N PHE A 42 -6.63 -1.85 -0.40
CA PHE A 42 -6.16 -0.66 0.31
C PHE A 42 -5.26 -1.02 1.49
N THR A 43 -5.69 -1.92 2.37
CA THR A 43 -4.88 -2.33 3.53
C THR A 43 -3.64 -3.11 3.12
N GLY A 44 -3.69 -3.87 2.03
CA GLY A 44 -2.51 -4.52 1.46
C GLY A 44 -1.45 -3.54 0.97
N LEU A 45 -1.86 -2.40 0.40
CA LEU A 45 -0.95 -1.28 0.08
C LEU A 45 -0.46 -0.56 1.34
N LEU A 46 -1.37 -0.30 2.28
CA LEU A 46 -1.07 0.43 3.51
C LEU A 46 0.00 -0.28 4.36
N LYS A 47 0.07 -1.61 4.30
CA LYS A 47 1.14 -2.40 4.94
C LYS A 47 2.53 -2.16 4.38
N GLU A 48 2.65 -1.62 3.17
CA GLU A 48 3.93 -1.24 2.56
C GLU A 48 4.34 0.20 2.95
N MET A 49 3.48 0.93 3.68
CA MET A 49 3.74 2.30 4.10
C MET A 49 4.93 2.37 5.06
N ARG A 50 5.87 3.26 4.76
CA ARG A 50 6.97 3.58 5.65
C ARG A 50 6.49 4.45 6.81
N THR A 51 6.82 4.06 8.03
CA THR A 51 6.57 4.86 9.26
C THR A 51 7.71 5.81 9.60
N ALA A 52 8.89 5.62 9.01
CA ALA A 52 10.05 6.50 9.10
C ALA A 52 10.64 6.75 7.70
N ALA A 53 11.34 7.88 7.52
CA ALA A 53 12.01 8.17 6.26
C ALA A 53 13.10 7.13 5.98
N GLY A 54 13.27 6.70 4.73
CA GLY A 54 14.27 5.70 4.41
C GLY A 54 14.35 5.32 2.95
N TYR A 55 15.41 4.57 2.64
CA TYR A 55 15.66 4.03 1.32
C TYR A 55 14.90 2.71 1.12
N ASP A 56 14.20 2.59 0.00
CA ASP A 56 13.55 1.36 -0.43
C ASP A 56 14.31 0.71 -1.58
N GLY A 57 15.06 -0.35 -1.25
CA GLY A 57 15.86 -1.14 -2.17
C GLY A 57 15.12 -2.29 -2.87
N THR A 58 13.85 -2.53 -2.53
CA THR A 58 13.12 -3.73 -2.95
C THR A 58 12.72 -3.70 -4.43
N TYR A 59 12.59 -2.51 -5.01
CA TYR A 59 12.27 -2.31 -6.41
C TYR A 59 13.54 -2.20 -7.28
N ARG A 60 13.43 -2.60 -8.55
CA ARG A 60 14.49 -2.44 -9.56
C ARG A 60 15.07 -1.02 -9.61
N ARG A 61 14.23 -0.03 -9.31
CA ARG A 61 14.62 1.38 -9.20
C ARG A 61 14.31 1.83 -7.78
N PRO A 62 15.32 1.90 -6.91
CA PRO A 62 15.10 2.19 -5.50
C PRO A 62 14.88 3.69 -5.27
N LEU A 63 14.12 4.04 -4.23
CA LEU A 63 13.71 5.42 -3.92
C LEU A 63 13.90 5.76 -2.44
N ASN A 64 14.13 7.05 -2.17
CA ASN A 64 14.02 7.59 -0.80
C ASN A 64 12.56 7.96 -0.54
N LEU A 65 11.95 7.29 0.44
CA LEU A 65 10.56 7.47 0.84
C LEU A 65 10.49 8.32 2.11
N LYS A 66 9.47 9.18 2.19
CA LYS A 66 9.08 9.88 3.41
C LYS A 66 8.14 9.01 4.25
N PRO A 67 7.97 9.30 5.55
CA PRO A 67 6.90 8.69 6.33
C PRO A 67 5.54 8.92 5.67
N GLY A 68 4.66 7.92 5.69
CA GLY A 68 3.37 7.97 5.01
C GLY A 68 3.42 7.63 3.51
N GLN A 69 4.59 7.22 2.99
CA GLN A 69 4.75 6.82 1.60
C GLN A 69 5.08 5.34 1.45
N ALA A 70 4.70 4.77 0.31
CA ALA A 70 5.18 3.48 -0.16
C ALA A 70 5.61 3.59 -1.63
N GLN A 71 6.63 2.82 -2.02
CA GLN A 71 6.90 2.58 -3.43
C GLN A 71 5.96 1.47 -3.93
N PHE A 72 5.56 1.53 -5.20
CA PHE A 72 4.76 0.46 -5.78
C PHE A 72 5.06 0.22 -7.26
N SER A 73 4.56 -0.90 -7.78
CA SER A 73 4.55 -1.25 -9.20
C SER A 73 3.14 -1.68 -9.57
N GLU A 74 2.51 -1.01 -10.55
CA GLU A 74 1.18 -1.44 -11.04
C GLU A 74 1.18 -2.89 -11.51
N ILE A 75 2.26 -3.33 -12.15
CA ILE A 75 2.40 -4.71 -12.63
C ILE A 75 2.50 -5.67 -11.44
N GLY A 76 3.34 -5.34 -10.46
CA GLY A 76 3.49 -6.18 -9.26
C GLY A 76 2.20 -6.26 -8.43
N LEU A 77 1.45 -5.16 -8.33
CA LEU A 77 0.15 -5.14 -7.68
C LEU A 77 -0.90 -5.93 -8.47
N ALA A 78 -0.92 -5.78 -9.79
CA ALA A 78 -1.80 -6.54 -10.67
C ALA A 78 -1.56 -8.05 -10.51
N GLU A 79 -0.31 -8.49 -10.47
CA GLU A 79 0.06 -9.88 -10.20
C GLU A 79 -0.36 -10.33 -8.79
N ARG A 80 -0.06 -9.54 -7.74
CA ARG A 80 -0.41 -9.84 -6.34
C ARG A 80 -1.90 -10.08 -6.14
N TRP A 81 -2.73 -9.32 -6.85
CA TRP A 81 -4.19 -9.38 -6.73
C TRP A 81 -4.88 -10.13 -7.86
N LYS A 82 -4.13 -10.80 -8.75
CA LYS A 82 -4.66 -11.48 -9.94
C LYS A 82 -5.56 -10.60 -10.81
N LEU A 83 -5.21 -9.31 -10.94
CA LEU A 83 -5.94 -8.32 -11.71
C LEU A 83 -5.20 -8.02 -13.02
N GLY A 84 -5.91 -7.61 -14.05
CA GLY A 84 -5.30 -7.01 -15.23
C GLY A 84 -4.69 -5.63 -14.89
N ARG A 85 -3.56 -5.27 -15.52
CA ARG A 85 -2.89 -3.97 -15.29
C ARG A 85 -3.84 -2.78 -15.42
N LYS A 86 -4.70 -2.76 -16.45
CA LYS A 86 -5.71 -1.70 -16.65
C LYS A 86 -6.68 -1.59 -15.46
N LYS A 87 -7.07 -2.73 -14.88
CA LYS A 87 -7.98 -2.76 -13.73
C LYS A 87 -7.29 -2.26 -12.46
N MET A 88 -6.04 -2.65 -12.25
CA MET A 88 -5.20 -2.12 -11.16
C MET A 88 -5.00 -0.61 -11.27
N HIS A 89 -4.70 -0.11 -12.48
CA HIS A 89 -4.62 1.32 -12.75
C HIS A 89 -5.91 2.05 -12.35
N ASN A 90 -7.07 1.56 -12.80
CA ASN A 90 -8.37 2.15 -12.47
C ASN A 90 -8.67 2.14 -10.95
N ILE A 91 -8.27 1.08 -10.25
CA ILE A 91 -8.40 0.99 -8.78
C ILE A 91 -7.57 2.07 -8.11
N LEU A 92 -6.31 2.22 -8.51
CA LEU A 92 -5.41 3.24 -7.99
C LEU A 92 -5.92 4.67 -8.29
N SER A 93 -6.37 4.92 -9.52
CA SER A 93 -7.00 6.21 -9.89
C SER A 93 -8.26 6.50 -9.07
N ARG A 94 -9.05 5.45 -8.74
CA ARG A 94 -10.23 5.63 -7.91
C ARG A 94 -9.87 5.91 -6.45
N MET A 95 -8.86 5.25 -5.89
CA MET A 95 -8.32 5.56 -4.55
C MET A 95 -7.88 7.02 -4.45
N GLU A 96 -7.19 7.52 -5.49
CA GLU A 96 -6.79 8.93 -5.56
C GLU A 96 -7.99 9.87 -5.65
N ALA A 97 -8.95 9.56 -6.53
CA ALA A 97 -10.15 10.38 -6.72
C ALA A 97 -11.02 10.51 -5.46
N VAL A 98 -11.08 9.48 -4.60
CA VAL A 98 -11.84 9.53 -3.33
C VAL A 98 -11.02 10.06 -2.15
N GLY A 99 -9.75 10.41 -2.36
CA GLY A 99 -8.88 11.04 -1.37
C GLY A 99 -8.19 10.06 -0.40
N LEU A 100 -8.10 8.77 -0.74
CA LEU A 100 -7.36 7.80 0.07
C LEU A 100 -5.84 7.98 -0.07
N VAL A 101 -5.40 8.32 -1.27
CA VAL A 101 -3.98 8.39 -1.63
C VAL A 101 -3.71 9.52 -2.61
N GLU A 102 -2.45 9.92 -2.72
CA GLU A 102 -1.91 10.71 -3.83
C GLU A 102 -0.85 9.88 -4.56
N ILE A 103 -0.90 9.85 -5.90
CA ILE A 103 -0.02 9.00 -6.70
C ILE A 103 0.97 9.86 -7.47
N TYR A 104 2.26 9.61 -7.25
CA TYR A 104 3.34 10.22 -8.02
C TYR A 104 4.04 9.17 -8.88
N ASN A 105 3.92 9.30 -10.19
CA ASN A 105 4.58 8.43 -11.16
C ASN A 105 5.76 9.16 -11.81
N SER A 106 6.91 8.50 -11.88
CA SER A 106 8.11 9.04 -12.54
C SER A 106 8.83 7.97 -13.38
N ARG A 107 9.83 8.40 -14.16
CA ARG A 107 10.70 7.46 -14.90
C ARG A 107 11.51 6.54 -13.98
N ILE A 108 11.75 6.95 -12.73
CA ILE A 108 12.55 6.22 -11.75
C ILE A 108 11.69 5.40 -10.78
N GLY A 109 10.37 5.50 -10.82
CA GLY A 109 9.48 4.70 -9.98
C GLY A 109 8.18 5.42 -9.64
N SER A 110 7.28 4.68 -9.02
CA SER A 110 5.97 5.15 -8.59
C SER A 110 5.88 5.14 -7.08
N VAL A 111 5.42 6.25 -6.51
CA VAL A 111 5.23 6.43 -5.07
C VAL A 111 3.76 6.72 -4.81
N ILE A 112 3.24 6.11 -3.76
CA ILE A 112 1.90 6.39 -3.22
C ILE A 112 2.09 7.08 -1.87
N THR A 113 1.38 8.18 -1.66
CA THR A 113 1.30 8.87 -0.36
C THR A 113 -0.09 8.64 0.20
N PHE A 114 -0.23 8.15 1.43
CA PHE A 114 -1.54 7.88 2.02
C PHE A 114 -2.14 9.16 2.61
N SER A 115 -2.77 9.99 1.76
CA SER A 115 -3.36 11.28 2.13
C SER A 115 -4.46 11.19 3.20
N CYS A 116 -5.13 10.03 3.30
CA CYS A 116 -6.12 9.80 4.35
C CYS A 116 -5.51 9.52 5.73
N VAL A 117 -4.21 9.24 5.84
CA VAL A 117 -3.56 8.92 7.11
C VAL A 117 -3.25 10.21 7.87
N THR A 118 -3.74 10.32 9.10
CA THR A 118 -3.52 11.47 9.97
C THR A 118 -2.57 11.18 11.14
N GLY A 119 -2.28 9.91 11.40
CA GLY A 119 -1.32 9.48 12.42
C GLY A 119 -1.24 7.96 12.53
N TRP A 120 -0.19 7.46 13.17
CA TRP A 120 0.01 6.04 13.47
C TRP A 120 0.87 5.87 14.73
N GLU A 121 0.73 4.71 15.36
CA GLU A 121 1.60 4.28 16.45
C GLU A 121 2.45 3.10 15.98
N THR A 122 3.75 3.14 16.27
CA THR A 122 4.66 2.03 15.99
C THR A 122 4.58 1.01 17.11
N PRO A 123 4.80 -0.29 16.82
CA PRO A 123 4.91 -1.29 17.87
C PRO A 123 5.99 -0.93 18.90
N ASP A 124 5.76 -1.22 20.19
CA ASP A 124 6.69 -0.88 21.30
C ASP A 124 8.09 -1.53 21.20
N LYS A 125 8.23 -2.54 20.34
CA LYS A 125 9.53 -3.15 20.03
C LYS A 125 9.98 -2.71 18.63
N PRO A 126 11.20 -2.17 18.48
CA PRO A 126 11.83 -2.04 17.17
C PRO A 126 11.81 -3.40 16.48
N ILE A 127 11.41 -3.42 15.21
CA ILE A 127 11.56 -4.61 14.36
C ILE A 127 13.07 -4.79 14.19
N ASP A 128 13.62 -5.80 14.86
CA ASP A 128 15.03 -6.14 14.77
C ASP A 128 15.26 -6.97 13.50
N ASP A 129 15.86 -6.34 12.48
CA ASP A 129 16.26 -6.99 11.24
C ASP A 129 17.34 -8.09 11.47
N SER A 130 17.92 -8.19 12.67
CA SER A 130 18.94 -9.21 12.99
C SER A 130 18.39 -10.62 13.22
N GLU A 131 17.08 -10.80 13.47
CA GLU A 131 16.47 -12.14 13.62
C GLU A 131 16.14 -12.83 12.29
N ILE A 132 16.34 -12.17 11.14
CA ILE A 132 15.98 -12.72 9.82
C ILE A 132 17.06 -13.67 9.25
N ASN A 133 18.29 -13.64 9.78
CA ASN A 133 19.42 -14.41 9.24
C ASN A 133 19.73 -15.75 9.91
N ASP A 134 18.91 -16.21 10.87
CA ASP A 134 19.20 -17.43 11.65
C ASP A 134 18.20 -18.59 11.43
N ARG A 135 17.57 -18.70 10.24
CA ARG A 135 16.76 -19.86 9.85
C ARG A 135 16.95 -20.32 8.41
#